data_AF-A0A2V8WHC5-F1
#
_entry.id   AF-A0A2V8WHC5-F1
#
_cell.length_a   1.000
_cell.length_b   1.000
_cell.length_c   1.000
_cell.angle_alpha   90.00
_cell.angle_beta   90.00
_cell.angle_gamma   90.00
#
_symmetry.space_group_name_H-M   'P 1'
#
loop_
_entity.id
_entity.type
_entity.pdbx_description
1 polymer ?
#
loop_
_entity_poly.entity_id
_entity_poly.type
_entity_poly.pdbx_seq_one_letter_code
_entity_poly.pdbx_strand_id
1 'polypeptide(L)'
;MKPFFQLYGKEDVFQWYENGDPGTHNYQLNNREQAYRFFSRQFGMPPIEKEIPVGQEIKSYDELVVGLPKDNLTILGLARKLANGIARRPVPADSIAKSAWANAEREKLRSVVRYKPVQLSRVWTLANTKHRGVETLSYLFEMDNGLSASGVWLKGIVTPETAPVAIVLNDLGRKAAASDASERANRDEQVLALDLTFFGDAWKDNEPFSYAQILDGEGERPLGIQAAQLLKIANWIQKRAGVQKVRLEASGIRTQTIGLVAAALQPDLFSKVITHEGIPSLSFLLQKPVRFDEAPELFCLDLYKEFDLDRLAAIAAPTQVKLESLVKKDANPTLPKE
;
A
#
# COMPACT_ATOMS: atom_id res chain seq x y z
N MET A 1 1.28 -28.85 -10.02
CA MET A 1 1.76 -29.44 -11.29
C MET A 1 2.01 -30.94 -11.19
N LYS A 2 3.01 -31.43 -10.43
CA LYS A 2 3.23 -32.89 -10.26
C LYS A 2 1.98 -33.69 -9.78
N PRO A 3 1.18 -33.20 -8.81
CA PRO A 3 -0.07 -33.87 -8.43
C PRO A 3 -1.12 -33.97 -9.55
N PHE A 4 -1.09 -33.06 -10.53
CA PHE A 4 -2.01 -33.09 -11.67
C PHE A 4 -1.64 -34.20 -12.66
N PHE A 5 -0.34 -34.38 -12.97
CA PHE A 5 0.14 -35.48 -13.82
C PHE A 5 -0.10 -36.85 -13.19
N GLN A 6 -0.04 -36.92 -11.85
CA GLN A 6 -0.37 -38.13 -11.09
C GLN A 6 -1.81 -38.61 -11.27
N LEU A 7 -2.77 -37.70 -11.48
CA LEU A 7 -4.16 -38.08 -11.76
C LEU A 7 -4.30 -38.92 -13.04
N TYR A 8 -3.34 -38.82 -13.95
CA TYR A 8 -3.34 -39.53 -15.24
C TYR A 8 -2.30 -40.66 -15.31
N GLY A 9 -1.55 -40.93 -14.22
CA GLY A 9 -0.46 -41.91 -14.21
C GLY A 9 0.67 -41.55 -15.18
N LYS A 10 0.97 -40.25 -15.33
CA LYS A 10 1.98 -39.70 -16.25
C LYS A 10 3.04 -38.88 -15.53
N GLU A 11 3.35 -39.20 -14.28
CA GLU A 11 4.35 -38.50 -13.49
C GLU A 11 5.76 -38.54 -14.11
N ASP A 12 6.06 -39.60 -14.86
CA ASP A 12 7.31 -39.81 -15.60
C ASP A 12 7.47 -38.89 -16.82
N VAL A 13 6.36 -38.33 -17.31
CA VAL A 13 6.34 -37.35 -18.41
C VAL A 13 6.65 -35.94 -17.92
N PHE A 14 6.42 -35.64 -16.64
CA PHE A 14 6.71 -34.32 -16.08
C PHE A 14 8.22 -34.06 -16.06
N GLN A 15 8.65 -33.00 -16.77
CA GLN A 15 10.06 -32.63 -16.88
C GLN A 15 10.28 -31.22 -16.34
N TRP A 16 11.43 -31.04 -15.70
CA TRP A 16 11.95 -29.74 -15.30
C TRP A 16 13.16 -29.41 -16.16
N TYR A 17 13.22 -28.17 -16.62
CA TYR A 17 14.38 -27.64 -17.31
C TYR A 17 14.70 -26.27 -16.74
N GLU A 18 15.95 -26.09 -16.32
CA GLU A 18 16.47 -24.80 -15.88
C GLU A 18 17.36 -24.25 -16.99
N ASN A 19 17.03 -23.07 -17.49
CA ASN A 19 17.85 -22.39 -18.48
C ASN A 19 19.02 -21.69 -17.79
N GLY A 20 20.23 -22.19 -18.00
CA GLY A 20 21.47 -21.56 -17.52
C GLY A 20 22.04 -20.51 -18.48
N ASP A 21 21.45 -20.32 -19.65
CA ASP A 21 21.88 -19.33 -20.65
C ASP A 21 21.23 -17.97 -20.35
N PRO A 22 22.00 -16.91 -20.00
CA PRO A 22 21.45 -15.60 -19.69
C PRO A 22 20.65 -15.02 -20.86
N GLY A 23 19.42 -14.62 -20.59
CA GLY A 23 18.48 -14.11 -21.59
C GLY A 23 17.65 -12.92 -21.10
N THR A 24 16.88 -12.34 -22.01
CA THR A 24 16.02 -11.17 -21.73
C THR A 24 14.56 -11.52 -21.42
N HIS A 25 14.15 -12.79 -21.62
CA HIS A 25 12.78 -13.31 -21.46
C HIS A 25 12.75 -14.84 -21.63
N ASN A 26 11.74 -15.59 -21.21
CA ASN A 26 11.80 -17.08 -21.23
C ASN A 26 11.63 -17.77 -22.61
N TYR A 27 11.86 -17.08 -23.73
CA TYR A 27 11.60 -17.61 -25.09
C TYR A 27 12.85 -17.60 -26.00
N GLN A 28 14.08 -17.52 -25.47
CA GLN A 28 15.28 -17.66 -26.30
C GLN A 28 15.47 -19.08 -26.83
N LEU A 29 16.39 -19.20 -27.79
CA LEU A 29 16.69 -20.40 -28.56
C LEU A 29 16.77 -21.66 -27.69
N ASN A 30 17.55 -21.61 -26.61
CA ASN A 30 17.74 -22.74 -25.72
C ASN A 30 16.41 -23.29 -25.15
N ASN A 31 15.55 -22.42 -24.61
CA ASN A 31 14.23 -22.81 -24.12
C ASN A 31 13.32 -23.35 -25.22
N ARG A 32 13.39 -22.79 -26.43
CA ARG A 32 12.59 -23.26 -27.57
C ARG A 32 13.01 -24.65 -28.01
N GLU A 33 14.31 -24.90 -28.15
CA GLU A 33 14.82 -26.24 -28.50
C GLU A 33 14.49 -27.28 -27.42
N GLN A 34 14.56 -26.91 -26.14
CA GLN A 34 14.10 -27.78 -25.07
C GLN A 34 12.61 -28.12 -25.20
N ALA A 35 11.77 -27.12 -25.50
CA ALA A 35 10.35 -27.33 -25.73
C ALA A 35 10.09 -28.22 -26.97
N TYR A 36 10.85 -28.04 -28.06
CA TYR A 36 10.76 -28.88 -29.26
C TYR A 36 11.05 -30.34 -28.95
N ARG A 37 12.15 -30.64 -28.23
CA ARG A 37 12.48 -32.01 -27.80
C ARG A 37 11.37 -32.61 -26.95
N PHE A 38 10.83 -31.84 -26.01
CA PHE A 38 9.72 -32.27 -25.17
C PHE A 38 8.50 -32.63 -26.02
N PHE A 39 8.05 -31.73 -26.90
CA PHE A 39 6.88 -31.95 -27.73
C PHE A 39 7.05 -33.09 -28.72
N SER A 40 8.20 -33.18 -29.40
CA SER A 40 8.49 -34.30 -30.31
C SER A 40 8.38 -35.63 -29.60
N ARG A 41 8.94 -35.73 -28.39
CA ARG A 41 8.89 -36.95 -27.59
C ARG A 41 7.48 -37.29 -27.13
N GLN A 42 6.75 -36.32 -26.57
CA GLN A 42 5.46 -36.59 -25.93
C GLN A 42 4.30 -36.74 -26.92
N PHE A 43 4.38 -36.10 -28.09
CA PHE A 43 3.36 -36.20 -29.14
C PHE A 43 3.71 -37.20 -30.24
N GLY A 44 4.84 -37.93 -30.11
CA GLY A 44 5.26 -38.93 -31.11
C GLY A 44 5.57 -38.31 -32.48
N MET A 45 6.04 -37.07 -32.51
CA MET A 45 6.44 -36.39 -33.74
C MET A 45 7.89 -36.76 -34.11
N PRO A 46 8.32 -36.53 -35.36
CA PRO A 46 9.73 -36.59 -35.71
C PRO A 46 10.58 -35.75 -34.73
N PRO A 47 11.81 -36.19 -34.36
CA PRO A 47 12.68 -35.43 -33.48
C PRO A 47 13.02 -34.04 -34.04
N ILE A 48 12.78 -33.00 -33.25
CA ILE A 48 13.15 -31.62 -33.57
C ILE A 48 14.19 -31.17 -32.54
N GLU A 49 15.46 -31.28 -32.92
CA GLU A 49 16.61 -31.02 -32.02
C GLU A 49 17.13 -29.59 -32.09
N LYS A 50 16.87 -28.90 -33.20
CA LYS A 50 17.38 -27.56 -33.50
C LYS A 50 16.29 -26.70 -34.09
N GLU A 51 16.36 -25.41 -33.77
CA GLU A 51 15.56 -24.37 -34.41
C GLU A 51 15.89 -24.28 -35.92
N ILE A 52 14.86 -24.06 -36.73
CA ILE A 52 15.02 -23.77 -38.16
C ILE A 52 15.49 -22.31 -38.34
N PRO A 53 16.09 -21.90 -39.47
CA PRO A 53 16.56 -20.52 -39.65
C PRO A 53 15.39 -19.52 -39.87
N VAL A 54 14.44 -19.47 -38.94
CA VAL A 54 13.22 -18.62 -38.97
C VAL A 54 13.55 -17.14 -38.81
N GLY A 55 14.79 -16.78 -38.45
CA GLY A 55 15.19 -15.38 -38.29
C GLY A 55 14.91 -14.51 -39.51
N GLN A 56 14.95 -15.08 -40.72
CA GLN A 56 14.59 -14.37 -41.96
C GLN A 56 13.08 -14.26 -42.21
N GLU A 57 12.27 -15.05 -41.51
CA GLU A 57 10.81 -15.04 -41.58
C GLU A 57 10.18 -14.16 -40.49
N ILE A 58 10.96 -13.78 -39.47
CA ILE A 58 10.52 -12.85 -38.42
C ILE A 58 10.45 -11.45 -39.00
N LYS A 59 9.21 -11.03 -39.25
CA LYS A 59 8.88 -9.64 -39.61
C LYS A 59 9.27 -8.69 -38.48
N SER A 60 9.67 -7.48 -38.87
CA SER A 60 9.92 -6.38 -37.94
C SER A 60 8.64 -5.97 -37.20
N TYR A 61 8.79 -5.20 -36.11
CA TYR A 61 7.65 -4.65 -35.38
C TYR A 61 6.69 -3.88 -36.30
N ASP A 62 7.23 -3.04 -37.19
CA ASP A 62 6.45 -2.21 -38.10
C ASP A 62 5.69 -3.02 -39.16
N GLU A 63 6.19 -4.20 -39.52
CA GLU A 63 5.52 -5.13 -40.44
C GLU A 63 4.45 -5.98 -39.75
N LEU A 64 4.53 -6.12 -38.42
CA LEU A 64 3.57 -6.89 -37.61
C LEU A 64 2.50 -6.00 -36.96
N VAL A 65 2.74 -4.69 -36.83
CA VAL A 65 1.82 -3.79 -36.15
C VAL A 65 0.56 -3.57 -36.99
N VAL A 66 -0.56 -4.17 -36.58
CA VAL A 66 -1.87 -4.02 -37.24
C VAL A 66 -2.69 -2.84 -36.68
N GLY A 67 -2.07 -1.99 -35.86
CA GLY A 67 -2.73 -0.90 -35.14
C GLY A 67 -3.78 -1.37 -34.13
N LEU A 68 -4.36 -0.44 -33.39
CA LEU A 68 -5.54 -0.68 -32.55
C LEU A 68 -6.72 0.09 -33.14
N PRO A 69 -7.98 -0.35 -32.93
CA PRO A 69 -9.16 0.44 -33.27
C PRO A 69 -9.05 1.86 -32.70
N LYS A 70 -9.54 2.87 -33.45
CA LYS A 70 -9.40 4.29 -33.09
C LYS A 70 -9.89 4.62 -31.67
N ASP A 71 -10.95 3.94 -31.23
CA ASP A 71 -11.59 4.15 -29.93
C ASP A 71 -11.25 3.05 -28.91
N ASN A 72 -10.17 2.30 -29.12
CA ASN A 72 -9.75 1.26 -28.18
C ASN A 72 -9.30 1.88 -26.86
N LEU A 73 -10.11 1.72 -25.81
CA LEU A 73 -9.81 2.28 -24.51
C LEU A 73 -8.60 1.58 -23.87
N THR A 74 -7.68 2.37 -23.33
CA THR A 74 -6.66 1.87 -22.41
C THR A 74 -7.30 1.45 -21.08
N ILE A 75 -6.59 0.70 -20.24
CA ILE A 75 -7.04 0.40 -18.86
C ILE A 75 -7.39 1.70 -18.12
N LEU A 76 -6.56 2.73 -18.25
CA LEU A 76 -6.81 4.06 -17.68
C LEU A 76 -8.04 4.75 -18.31
N GLY A 77 -8.23 4.62 -19.62
CA GLY A 77 -9.42 5.13 -20.31
C GLY A 77 -10.70 4.46 -19.83
N LEU A 78 -10.68 3.14 -19.63
CA LEU A 78 -11.78 2.38 -19.05
C LEU A 78 -12.04 2.78 -17.60
N ALA A 79 -11.00 2.91 -16.78
CA ALA A 79 -11.10 3.35 -15.39
C ALA A 79 -11.74 4.74 -15.28
N ARG A 80 -11.33 5.71 -16.12
CA ARG A 80 -11.95 7.04 -16.22
C ARG A 80 -13.42 6.97 -16.60
N LYS A 81 -13.77 6.14 -17.59
CA LYS A 81 -15.16 5.95 -18.03
C LYS A 81 -16.03 5.40 -16.90
N LEU A 82 -15.55 4.38 -16.18
CA LEU A 82 -16.26 3.81 -15.03
C LEU A 82 -16.39 4.82 -13.89
N ALA A 83 -15.33 5.56 -13.59
CA ALA A 83 -15.31 6.58 -12.56
C ALA A 83 -16.32 7.70 -12.80
N ASN A 84 -16.46 8.16 -14.05
CA ASN A 84 -17.44 9.18 -14.42
C ASN A 84 -18.90 8.74 -14.18
N GLY A 85 -19.15 7.42 -14.09
CA GLY A 85 -20.46 6.86 -13.77
C GLY A 85 -20.73 6.69 -12.26
N ILE A 86 -19.77 7.00 -11.38
CA ILE A 86 -19.93 6.81 -9.94
C ILE A 86 -20.91 7.87 -9.41
N ALA A 87 -22.05 7.41 -8.89
CA ALA A 87 -23.00 8.24 -8.16
C ALA A 87 -23.07 7.79 -6.70
N ARG A 88 -22.76 8.69 -5.77
CA ARG A 88 -22.79 8.44 -4.33
C ARG A 88 -23.95 9.19 -3.69
N ARG A 89 -24.67 8.55 -2.77
CA ARG A 89 -25.68 9.25 -1.96
C ARG A 89 -25.01 10.37 -1.15
N PRO A 90 -25.65 11.55 -1.01
CA PRO A 90 -25.08 12.65 -0.26
C PRO A 90 -24.93 12.32 1.24
N VAL A 91 -24.00 12.99 1.91
CA VAL A 91 -23.88 12.94 3.37
C VAL A 91 -25.10 13.66 3.97
N PRO A 92 -25.86 13.05 4.90
CA PRO A 92 -26.97 13.73 5.55
C PRO A 92 -26.51 14.98 6.31
N ALA A 93 -27.32 16.05 6.24
CA ALA A 93 -27.06 17.29 6.97
C ALA A 93 -27.50 17.22 8.44
N ASP A 94 -28.61 16.53 8.71
CA ASP A 94 -29.13 16.30 10.06
C ASP A 94 -28.17 15.44 10.89
N SER A 95 -27.94 15.81 12.15
CA SER A 95 -26.91 15.18 12.99
C SER A 95 -27.23 13.72 13.34
N ILE A 96 -28.49 13.38 13.59
CA ILE A 96 -28.92 12.02 13.92
C ILE A 96 -28.81 11.15 12.67
N ALA A 97 -29.34 11.63 11.54
CA ALA A 97 -29.24 10.93 10.26
C ALA A 97 -27.78 10.76 9.82
N LYS A 98 -26.93 11.76 10.05
CA LYS A 98 -25.49 11.69 9.75
C LYS A 98 -24.78 10.65 10.60
N SER A 99 -25.10 10.55 11.90
CA SER A 99 -24.53 9.52 12.78
C SER A 99 -24.93 8.11 12.32
N ALA A 100 -26.20 7.88 12.01
CA ALA A 100 -26.68 6.60 11.51
C ALA A 100 -26.04 6.23 10.16
N TRP A 101 -25.95 7.20 9.24
CA TRP A 101 -25.25 7.05 7.98
C TRP A 101 -23.77 6.72 8.16
N ALA A 102 -23.05 7.44 9.03
CA ALA A 102 -21.63 7.21 9.28
C ALA A 102 -21.38 5.81 9.84
N ASN A 103 -22.26 5.31 10.70
CA ASN A 103 -22.18 3.94 11.22
C ASN A 103 -22.36 2.89 10.10
N ALA A 104 -23.37 3.04 9.25
CA ALA A 104 -23.59 2.12 8.13
C ALA A 104 -22.43 2.15 7.11
N GLU A 105 -21.94 3.34 6.78
CA GLU A 105 -20.82 3.52 5.86
C GLU A 105 -19.51 2.99 6.43
N ARG A 106 -19.32 3.04 7.76
CA ARG A 106 -18.16 2.44 8.42
C ARG A 106 -18.15 0.91 8.30
N GLU A 107 -19.30 0.27 8.46
CA GLU A 107 -19.40 -1.19 8.27
C GLU A 107 -19.12 -1.57 6.81
N LYS A 108 -19.62 -0.78 5.86
CA LYS A 108 -19.28 -0.94 4.44
C LYS A 108 -17.78 -0.73 4.19
N LEU A 109 -17.16 0.27 4.82
CA LEU A 109 -15.73 0.52 4.71
C LEU A 109 -14.93 -0.69 5.21
N ARG A 110 -15.32 -1.29 6.36
CA ARG A 110 -14.69 -2.53 6.86
C ARG A 110 -14.68 -3.63 5.80
N SER A 111 -15.79 -3.82 5.10
CA SER A 111 -15.88 -4.82 4.03
C SER A 111 -14.98 -4.48 2.83
N VAL A 112 -15.03 -3.22 2.35
CA VAL A 112 -14.28 -2.77 1.17
C VAL A 112 -12.77 -2.87 1.38
N VAL A 113 -12.27 -2.36 2.51
CA VAL A 113 -10.84 -2.45 2.85
C VAL A 113 -10.47 -3.80 3.47
N ARG A 114 -11.39 -4.77 3.55
CA ARG A 114 -11.23 -6.06 4.23
C ARG A 114 -10.53 -5.92 5.59
N TYR A 115 -11.02 -4.97 6.39
CA TYR A 115 -10.45 -4.66 7.69
C TYR A 115 -10.50 -5.88 8.60
N LYS A 116 -9.33 -6.33 9.04
CA LYS A 116 -9.15 -7.36 10.06
C LYS A 116 -8.36 -6.73 11.21
N PRO A 117 -8.94 -6.59 12.42
CA PRO A 117 -8.20 -6.04 13.55
C PRO A 117 -7.02 -6.96 13.89
N VAL A 118 -5.90 -6.36 14.26
CA VAL A 118 -4.68 -7.06 14.67
C VAL A 118 -4.38 -6.80 16.15
N GLN A 119 -3.67 -7.73 16.77
CA GLN A 119 -3.10 -7.56 18.12
C GLN A 119 -1.60 -7.36 18.05
N LEU A 120 -1.05 -6.74 19.11
CA LEU A 120 0.40 -6.69 19.30
C LEU A 120 0.80 -7.99 19.98
N SER A 121 1.49 -8.86 19.25
CA SER A 121 2.14 -10.03 19.81
C SER A 121 3.28 -9.61 20.73
N ARG A 122 4.06 -8.61 20.30
CA ARG A 122 5.21 -8.10 21.05
C ARG A 122 5.55 -6.67 20.66
N VAL A 123 6.09 -5.92 21.62
CA VAL A 123 6.68 -4.60 21.39
C VAL A 123 8.12 -4.63 21.88
N TRP A 124 9.06 -4.68 20.94
CA TRP A 124 10.49 -4.70 21.25
C TRP A 124 11.01 -3.27 21.36
N THR A 125 11.63 -2.94 22.50
CA THR A 125 12.45 -1.72 22.58
C THR A 125 13.83 -2.08 22.03
N LEU A 126 14.18 -1.53 20.87
CA LEU A 126 15.42 -1.86 20.17
C LEU A 126 16.60 -0.98 20.61
N ALA A 127 16.31 0.29 20.89
CA ALA A 127 17.32 1.26 21.29
C ALA A 127 16.69 2.41 22.08
N ASN A 128 17.48 3.04 22.92
CA ASN A 128 17.12 4.27 23.62
C ASN A 128 18.28 5.28 23.54
N THR A 129 17.95 6.56 23.41
CA THR A 129 18.95 7.64 23.49
C THR A 129 18.43 8.78 24.36
N LYS A 130 19.35 9.51 25.00
CA LYS A 130 19.10 10.80 25.65
C LYS A 130 20.24 11.73 25.28
N HIS A 131 19.99 12.63 24.33
CA HIS A 131 21.03 13.49 23.77
C HIS A 131 20.44 14.82 23.29
N ARG A 132 21.18 15.92 23.50
CA ARG A 132 20.78 17.29 23.07
C ARG A 132 19.34 17.67 23.49
N GLY A 133 18.95 17.33 24.72
CA GLY A 133 17.64 17.70 25.25
C GLY A 133 16.46 16.83 24.78
N VAL A 134 16.70 15.84 23.93
CA VAL A 134 15.67 14.92 23.42
C VAL A 134 15.95 13.51 23.94
N GLU A 135 14.89 12.80 24.30
CA GLU A 135 14.94 11.35 24.51
C GLU A 135 14.20 10.61 23.40
N THR A 136 14.73 9.46 23.00
CA THR A 136 14.14 8.62 21.95
C THR A 136 14.09 7.17 22.37
N LEU A 137 13.03 6.46 22.00
CA LEU A 137 12.85 5.03 22.15
C LEU A 137 12.47 4.42 20.80
N SER A 138 13.32 3.54 20.28
CA SER A 138 13.08 2.84 19.01
C SER A 138 12.34 1.53 19.25
N TYR A 139 11.34 1.26 18.41
CA TYR A 139 10.43 0.13 18.55
C TYR A 139 10.34 -0.73 17.29
N LEU A 140 10.22 -2.04 17.49
CA LEU A 140 9.60 -2.97 16.54
C LEU A 140 8.29 -3.48 17.15
N PHE A 141 7.19 -3.27 16.43
CA PHE A 141 5.85 -3.71 16.77
C PHE A 141 5.53 -4.97 15.97
N GLU A 142 5.49 -6.13 16.63
CA GLU A 142 5.11 -7.40 16.01
C GLU A 142 3.61 -7.64 16.19
N MET A 143 2.93 -7.95 15.10
CA MET A 143 1.49 -8.24 15.08
C MET A 143 1.22 -9.75 15.15
N ASP A 144 -0.01 -10.12 15.48
CA ASP A 144 -0.47 -11.52 15.52
C ASP A 144 -0.67 -12.16 14.15
N ASN A 145 -0.73 -11.35 13.09
CA ASN A 145 -0.77 -11.82 11.70
C ASN A 145 0.62 -12.02 11.07
N GLY A 146 1.69 -11.96 11.87
CA GLY A 146 3.07 -12.16 11.41
C GLY A 146 3.72 -10.94 10.74
N LEU A 147 2.97 -9.85 10.53
CA LEU A 147 3.53 -8.59 10.01
C LEU A 147 4.07 -7.73 11.13
N SER A 148 4.94 -6.78 10.78
CA SER A 148 5.51 -5.83 11.72
C SER A 148 5.44 -4.39 11.21
N ALA A 149 5.62 -3.47 12.14
CA ALA A 149 5.82 -2.04 11.91
C ALA A 149 6.97 -1.57 12.81
N SER A 150 7.64 -0.48 12.44
CA SER A 150 8.75 0.07 13.24
C SER A 150 8.54 1.54 13.51
N GLY A 151 8.96 2.03 14.68
CA GLY A 151 8.75 3.43 15.03
C GLY A 151 9.79 3.96 15.99
N VAL A 152 9.88 5.28 16.07
CA VAL A 152 10.68 5.99 17.07
C VAL A 152 9.75 6.90 17.84
N TRP A 153 9.64 6.66 19.14
CA TRP A 153 8.96 7.54 20.07
C TRP A 153 9.98 8.54 20.60
N LEU A 154 9.74 9.83 20.43
CA LEU A 154 10.61 10.90 20.88
C LEU A 154 9.84 12.00 21.60
N LYS A 155 10.50 12.65 22.55
CA LYS A 155 10.02 13.84 23.26
C LYS A 155 11.19 14.61 23.87
N GLY A 156 10.96 15.86 24.28
CA GLY A 156 11.93 16.57 25.11
C GLY A 156 12.14 15.85 26.45
N ILE A 157 13.36 15.89 27.00
CA ILE A 157 13.67 15.24 28.30
C ILE A 157 12.80 15.81 29.43
N VAL A 158 12.43 17.09 29.33
CA VAL A 158 11.57 17.79 30.28
C VAL A 158 10.07 17.67 29.97
N THR A 159 9.72 17.08 28.82
CA THR A 159 8.32 16.94 28.38
C THR A 159 7.58 15.95 29.30
N PRO A 160 6.46 16.35 29.92
CA PRO A 160 5.69 15.48 30.80
C PRO A 160 5.20 14.20 30.11
N GLU A 161 5.10 13.10 30.85
CA GLU A 161 4.56 11.82 30.33
C GLU A 161 3.11 11.93 29.83
N THR A 162 2.37 12.93 30.31
CA THR A 162 0.98 13.20 29.93
C THR A 162 0.83 14.25 28.82
N ALA A 163 1.95 14.72 28.25
CA ALA A 163 1.91 15.69 27.15
C ALA A 163 1.19 15.08 25.92
N PRO A 164 0.57 15.91 25.06
CA PRO A 164 -0.13 15.44 23.87
C PRO A 164 0.74 14.53 23.00
N VAL A 165 0.13 13.53 22.38
CA VAL A 165 0.81 12.58 21.49
C VAL A 165 0.43 12.85 20.03
N ALA A 166 1.43 12.95 19.17
CA ALA A 166 1.30 12.95 17.72
C ALA A 166 1.93 11.67 17.13
N ILE A 167 1.24 11.02 16.20
CA ILE A 167 1.80 10.00 15.32
C ILE A 167 2.11 10.67 14.00
N VAL A 168 3.30 10.43 13.47
CA VAL A 168 3.73 11.01 12.18
C VAL A 168 4.03 9.87 11.21
N LEU A 169 3.34 9.92 10.07
CA LEU A 169 3.54 9.02 8.93
C LEU A 169 4.04 9.83 7.73
N ASN A 170 4.90 9.22 6.92
CA ASN A 170 5.39 9.83 5.69
C ASN A 170 5.56 8.75 4.62
N ASP A 171 5.16 9.06 3.38
CA ASP A 171 5.22 8.12 2.25
C ASP A 171 6.65 7.61 1.95
N LEU A 172 7.67 8.42 2.27
CA LEU A 172 9.10 8.10 2.14
C LEU A 172 9.70 7.50 3.44
N GLY A 173 8.85 7.22 4.42
CA GLY A 173 9.21 6.63 5.71
C GLY A 173 9.67 7.64 6.78
N ARG A 174 9.89 7.14 8.00
CA ARG A 174 10.11 7.93 9.22
C ARG A 174 11.30 8.89 9.15
N LYS A 175 12.32 8.58 8.34
CA LYS A 175 13.48 9.48 8.15
C LYS A 175 13.06 10.78 7.46
N ALA A 176 12.19 10.70 6.46
CA ALA A 176 11.63 11.87 5.79
C ALA A 176 10.68 12.66 6.70
N ALA A 177 10.06 11.99 7.69
CA ALA A 177 9.22 12.61 8.71
C ALA A 177 10.00 13.43 9.78
N ALA A 178 11.33 13.54 9.69
CA ALA A 178 12.15 14.17 10.73
C ALA A 178 11.78 15.64 11.01
N SER A 179 11.45 16.41 9.96
CA SER A 179 11.03 17.81 10.12
C SER A 179 9.70 17.90 10.87
N ASP A 180 8.69 17.15 10.43
CA ASP A 180 7.35 17.11 11.04
C ASP A 180 7.45 16.64 12.50
N ALA A 181 8.24 15.60 12.76
CA ALA A 181 8.47 15.09 14.11
C ALA A 181 9.18 16.12 15.01
N SER A 182 10.19 16.82 14.49
CA SER A 182 10.89 17.86 15.23
C SER A 182 9.98 19.05 15.53
N GLU A 183 9.11 19.45 14.61
CA GLU A 183 8.17 20.55 14.85
C GLU A 183 7.23 20.24 16.02
N ARG A 184 6.69 19.02 16.09
CA ARG A 184 5.83 18.59 17.19
C ARG A 184 6.60 18.50 18.51
N ALA A 185 7.80 17.92 18.50
CA ALA A 185 8.63 17.84 19.71
C ALA A 185 8.98 19.24 20.27
N ASN A 186 9.23 20.23 19.39
CA ASN A 186 9.48 21.63 19.78
C ASN A 186 8.25 22.34 20.36
N ARG A 187 7.05 21.74 20.28
CA ARG A 187 5.82 22.21 20.93
C ARG A 187 5.56 21.48 22.26
N ASP A 188 6.58 20.85 22.82
CA ASP A 188 6.52 20.03 24.04
C ASP A 188 5.52 18.87 23.93
N GLU A 189 5.41 18.28 22.73
CA GLU A 189 4.59 17.09 22.49
C GLU A 189 5.44 15.83 22.40
N GLN A 190 4.77 14.70 22.58
CA GLN A 190 5.33 13.39 22.37
C GLN A 190 5.05 12.96 20.94
N VAL A 191 6.05 12.39 20.26
CA VAL A 191 5.94 12.07 18.83
C VAL A 191 6.30 10.63 18.58
N LEU A 192 5.43 9.88 17.91
CA LEU A 192 5.73 8.56 17.38
C LEU A 192 5.85 8.66 15.86
N ALA A 193 7.08 8.75 15.34
CA ALA A 193 7.34 8.63 13.92
C ALA A 193 7.31 7.14 13.54
N LEU A 194 6.43 6.75 12.63
CA LEU A 194 6.04 5.35 12.40
C LEU A 194 6.17 4.95 10.93
N ASP A 195 6.83 3.82 10.69
CA ASP A 195 6.81 3.07 9.44
C ASP A 195 5.88 1.86 9.60
N LEU A 196 4.77 1.86 8.87
CA LEU A 196 3.89 0.68 8.76
C LEU A 196 4.52 -0.37 7.84
N THR A 197 3.90 -1.54 7.73
CA THR A 197 4.35 -2.55 6.77
C THR A 197 4.38 -1.94 5.35
N PHE A 198 5.41 -2.28 4.58
CA PHE A 198 5.73 -1.71 3.25
C PHE A 198 6.24 -0.26 3.24
N PHE A 199 6.68 0.29 4.37
CA PHE A 199 7.32 1.61 4.47
C PHE A 199 8.69 1.57 5.12
N GLY A 200 9.52 2.56 4.76
CA GLY A 200 10.77 2.87 5.44
C GLY A 200 11.90 1.88 5.20
N ASP A 201 12.95 2.02 6.01
CA ASP A 201 14.24 1.34 5.80
C ASP A 201 14.15 -0.18 5.80
N ALA A 202 13.15 -0.76 6.48
CA ALA A 202 12.95 -2.22 6.53
C ALA A 202 12.60 -2.81 5.15
N TRP A 203 12.10 -1.98 4.23
CA TRP A 203 11.67 -2.39 2.90
C TRP A 203 12.52 -1.79 1.77
N LYS A 204 13.56 -1.01 2.09
CA LYS A 204 14.36 -0.26 1.09
C LYS A 204 15.11 -1.14 0.09
N ASP A 205 15.54 -2.33 0.53
CA ASP A 205 16.30 -3.29 -0.28
C ASP A 205 15.37 -4.38 -0.88
N ASN A 206 14.06 -4.17 -0.78
CA ASN A 206 13.02 -5.06 -1.28
C ASN A 206 12.14 -4.33 -2.30
N GLU A 207 11.30 -5.09 -3.00
CA GLU A 207 10.23 -4.54 -3.84
C GLU A 207 8.88 -4.64 -3.09
N PRO A 208 8.56 -3.73 -2.15
CA PRO A 208 7.36 -3.87 -1.31
C PRO A 208 6.05 -3.99 -2.10
N PHE A 209 5.98 -3.37 -3.28
CA PHE A 209 4.83 -3.48 -4.17
C PHE A 209 4.57 -4.91 -4.65
N SER A 210 5.61 -5.74 -4.82
CA SER A 210 5.46 -7.14 -5.25
C SER A 210 4.72 -7.96 -4.19
N TYR A 211 5.00 -7.72 -2.91
CA TYR A 211 4.29 -8.33 -1.79
C TYR A 211 2.85 -7.82 -1.68
N ALA A 212 2.64 -6.52 -1.91
CA ALA A 212 1.29 -5.96 -1.99
C ALA A 212 0.47 -6.61 -3.12
N GLN A 213 1.09 -6.90 -4.27
CA GLN A 213 0.46 -7.60 -5.39
C GLN A 213 0.07 -9.05 -5.03
N ILE A 214 0.93 -9.77 -4.30
CA ILE A 214 0.61 -11.11 -3.78
C ILE A 214 -0.61 -11.04 -2.85
N LEU A 215 -0.61 -10.08 -1.92
CA LEU A 215 -1.74 -9.87 -1.00
C LEU A 215 -3.04 -9.56 -1.75
N ASP A 216 -2.99 -8.66 -2.74
CA ASP A 216 -4.15 -8.35 -3.58
C ASP A 216 -4.64 -9.58 -4.37
N GLY A 217 -3.72 -10.44 -4.84
CA GLY A 217 -4.02 -11.70 -5.53
C GLY A 217 -4.72 -12.73 -4.64
N GLU A 218 -4.36 -12.81 -3.36
CA GLU A 218 -5.08 -13.57 -2.33
C GLU A 218 -6.41 -12.89 -1.90
N GLY A 219 -6.67 -11.72 -2.47
CA GLY A 219 -7.83 -10.89 -2.18
C GLY A 219 -7.68 -10.06 -0.91
N GLU A 220 -6.57 -10.08 -0.18
CA GLU A 220 -6.36 -9.14 0.92
C GLU A 220 -6.31 -7.69 0.41
N ARG A 221 -6.23 -6.74 1.34
CA ARG A 221 -6.15 -5.30 1.01
C ARG A 221 -5.01 -4.67 1.82
N PRO A 222 -3.88 -4.29 1.19
CA PRO A 222 -2.78 -3.62 1.87
C PRO A 222 -3.23 -2.41 2.70
N LEU A 223 -4.15 -1.60 2.15
CA LEU A 223 -4.73 -0.46 2.84
C LEU A 223 -5.43 -0.83 4.17
N GLY A 224 -6.20 -1.92 4.18
CA GLY A 224 -6.88 -2.39 5.39
C GLY A 224 -5.91 -2.95 6.43
N ILE A 225 -4.87 -3.66 5.98
CA ILE A 225 -3.80 -4.19 6.83
C ILE A 225 -3.05 -3.04 7.51
N GLN A 226 -2.63 -2.03 6.74
CA GLN A 226 -1.92 -0.87 7.26
C GLN A 226 -2.80 -0.03 8.19
N ALA A 227 -4.08 0.16 7.87
CA ALA A 227 -5.02 0.82 8.78
C ALA A 227 -5.18 0.06 10.10
N ALA A 228 -5.21 -1.28 10.08
CA ALA A 228 -5.26 -2.10 11.28
C ALA A 228 -4.00 -1.96 12.14
N GLN A 229 -2.81 -1.96 11.52
CA GLN A 229 -1.55 -1.72 12.22
C GLN A 229 -1.53 -0.32 12.86
N LEU A 230 -1.91 0.72 12.10
CA LEU A 230 -1.97 2.09 12.60
C LEU A 230 -2.91 2.20 13.80
N LEU A 231 -4.13 1.68 13.69
CA LEU A 231 -5.11 1.70 14.78
C LEU A 231 -4.56 0.99 16.01
N LYS A 232 -3.94 -0.18 15.85
CA LYS A 232 -3.44 -0.93 17.00
C LYS A 232 -2.30 -0.21 17.72
N ILE A 233 -1.37 0.37 16.96
CA ILE A 233 -0.23 1.12 17.50
C ILE A 233 -0.70 2.45 18.12
N ALA A 234 -1.66 3.11 17.48
CA ALA A 234 -2.26 4.34 18.00
C ALA A 234 -2.96 4.11 19.36
N ASN A 235 -3.73 3.02 19.49
CA ASN A 235 -4.32 2.62 20.77
C ASN A 235 -3.24 2.28 21.82
N TRP A 236 -2.11 1.66 21.40
CA TRP A 236 -1.02 1.35 22.32
C TRP A 236 -0.35 2.62 22.86
N ILE A 237 0.00 3.58 22.00
CA ILE A 237 0.67 4.81 22.45
C ILE A 237 -0.29 5.72 23.24
N GLN A 238 -1.58 5.77 22.85
CA GLN A 238 -2.63 6.45 23.61
C GLN A 238 -2.67 5.97 25.06
N LYS A 239 -2.74 4.64 25.27
CA LYS A 239 -2.77 4.04 26.60
C LYS A 239 -1.46 4.25 27.34
N ARG A 240 -0.33 4.11 26.66
CA ARG A 240 1.00 4.25 27.26
C ARG A 240 1.27 5.65 27.78
N ALA A 241 0.84 6.69 27.06
CA ALA A 241 0.98 8.09 27.46
C ALA A 241 -0.19 8.58 28.35
N GLY A 242 -1.24 7.77 28.55
CA GLY A 242 -2.41 8.15 29.34
C GLY A 242 -3.23 9.30 28.73
N VAL A 243 -3.17 9.51 27.42
CA VAL A 243 -3.88 10.58 26.72
C VAL A 243 -5.25 10.10 26.21
N GLN A 244 -6.23 11.00 26.12
CA GLN A 244 -7.57 10.62 25.65
C GLN A 244 -7.64 10.35 24.15
N LYS A 245 -6.95 11.15 23.33
CA LYS A 245 -6.92 11.03 21.87
C LYS A 245 -5.52 11.35 21.36
N VAL A 246 -5.14 10.75 20.24
CA VAL A 246 -3.86 11.01 19.58
C VAL A 246 -4.06 11.90 18.36
N ARG A 247 -3.07 12.71 18.01
CA ARG A 247 -3.03 13.43 16.73
C ARG A 247 -2.35 12.53 15.68
N LEU A 248 -2.81 12.60 14.44
CA LEU A 248 -2.14 11.98 13.30
C LEU A 248 -1.71 13.05 12.30
N GLU A 249 -0.43 13.06 11.96
CA GLU A 249 0.17 13.79 10.85
C GLU A 249 0.50 12.77 9.76
N ALA A 250 0.06 13.02 8.52
CA ALA A 250 0.35 12.18 7.37
C ALA A 250 0.91 13.03 6.24
N SER A 251 2.10 12.68 5.74
CA SER A 251 2.78 13.40 4.67
C SER A 251 2.84 12.51 3.42
N GLY A 252 2.01 12.83 2.43
CA GLY A 252 1.88 12.12 1.16
C GLY A 252 0.53 11.39 0.96
N ILE A 253 0.30 10.97 -0.29
CA ILE A 253 -0.99 10.42 -0.74
C ILE A 253 -1.30 9.03 -0.16
N ARG A 254 -0.28 8.22 0.12
CA ARG A 254 -0.42 6.87 0.66
C ARG A 254 -0.83 6.93 2.12
N THR A 255 -0.03 7.62 2.93
CA THR A 255 -0.25 7.78 4.37
C THR A 255 -1.49 8.62 4.68
N GLN A 256 -1.85 9.59 3.83
CA GLN A 256 -3.15 10.27 3.89
C GLN A 256 -4.30 9.26 3.87
N THR A 257 -4.31 8.39 2.87
CA THR A 257 -5.41 7.45 2.65
C THR A 257 -5.49 6.44 3.78
N ILE A 258 -4.35 5.90 4.23
CA ILE A 258 -4.27 5.01 5.40
C ILE A 258 -4.83 5.70 6.66
N GLY A 259 -4.40 6.94 6.92
CA GLY A 259 -4.84 7.71 8.08
C GLY A 259 -6.34 8.01 8.08
N LEU A 260 -6.90 8.38 6.93
CA LEU A 260 -8.33 8.64 6.78
C LEU A 260 -9.17 7.37 6.94
N VAL A 261 -8.72 6.24 6.39
CA VAL A 261 -9.38 4.94 6.60
C VAL A 261 -9.34 4.56 8.08
N ALA A 262 -8.19 4.69 8.76
CA ALA A 262 -8.08 4.41 10.18
C ALA A 262 -9.02 5.29 11.01
N ALA A 263 -9.03 6.61 10.78
CA ALA A 263 -9.91 7.53 11.50
C ALA A 263 -11.40 7.26 11.23
N ALA A 264 -11.78 6.92 9.99
CA ALA A 264 -13.14 6.51 9.66
C ALA A 264 -13.55 5.22 10.39
N LEU A 265 -12.64 4.26 10.55
CA LEU A 265 -12.87 2.98 11.23
C LEU A 265 -12.93 3.08 12.76
N GLN A 266 -12.24 4.06 13.37
CA GLN A 266 -12.23 4.32 14.81
C GLN A 266 -12.29 5.85 15.10
N PRO A 267 -13.47 6.49 14.98
CA PRO A 267 -13.63 7.95 14.99
C PRO A 267 -13.31 8.63 16.33
N ASP A 268 -13.20 7.87 17.42
CA ASP A 268 -12.89 8.40 18.75
C ASP A 268 -11.41 8.31 19.12
N LEU A 269 -10.57 7.66 18.30
CA LEU A 269 -9.15 7.49 18.61
C LEU A 269 -8.34 8.77 18.36
N PHE A 270 -8.64 9.43 17.23
CA PHE A 270 -7.87 10.58 16.77
C PHE A 270 -8.57 11.89 17.15
N SER A 271 -7.81 12.85 17.68
CA SER A 271 -8.30 14.22 17.88
C SER A 271 -8.33 14.96 16.55
N LYS A 272 -7.25 14.81 15.76
CA LYS A 272 -7.08 15.38 14.43
C LYS A 272 -6.31 14.42 13.52
N VAL A 273 -6.67 14.43 12.23
CA VAL A 273 -5.86 13.92 11.13
C VAL A 273 -5.50 15.11 10.26
N ILE A 274 -4.20 15.36 10.13
CA ILE A 274 -3.69 16.43 9.31
C ILE A 274 -2.85 15.83 8.21
N THR A 275 -3.09 16.32 7.00
CA THR A 275 -2.43 15.83 5.80
C THR A 275 -1.60 16.94 5.16
N HIS A 276 -0.34 16.63 4.93
CA HIS A 276 0.58 17.41 4.12
C HIS A 276 0.83 16.67 2.81
N GLU A 277 1.01 17.42 1.72
CA GLU A 277 1.32 16.89 0.39
C GLU A 277 0.34 15.81 -0.10
N GLY A 278 -0.93 15.95 0.30
CA GLY A 278 -1.99 15.00 -0.05
C GLY A 278 -2.69 15.31 -1.36
N ILE A 279 -3.79 14.61 -1.61
CA ILE A 279 -4.70 14.81 -2.74
C ILE A 279 -6.09 15.18 -2.26
N PRO A 280 -6.86 15.95 -3.06
CA PRO A 280 -8.21 16.38 -2.66
C PRO A 280 -9.26 15.28 -2.88
N SER A 281 -9.00 14.33 -3.78
CA SER A 281 -9.90 13.23 -4.14
C SER A 281 -9.08 12.09 -4.75
N LEU A 282 -9.52 10.86 -4.56
CA LEU A 282 -8.99 9.67 -5.24
C LEU A 282 -9.14 9.77 -6.78
N SER A 283 -10.04 10.63 -7.29
CA SER A 283 -10.13 10.94 -8.73
C SER A 283 -8.82 11.46 -9.31
N PHE A 284 -7.96 12.05 -8.47
CA PHE A 284 -6.63 12.53 -8.87
C PHE A 284 -5.80 11.40 -9.50
N LEU A 285 -5.91 10.17 -9.00
CA LEU A 285 -5.17 8.99 -9.49
C LEU A 285 -5.58 8.59 -10.92
N LEU A 286 -6.75 9.05 -11.38
CA LEU A 286 -7.21 8.83 -12.75
C LEU A 286 -6.72 9.92 -13.69
N GLN A 287 -6.39 11.09 -13.16
CA GLN A 287 -5.88 12.22 -13.94
C GLN A 287 -4.36 12.13 -14.10
N LYS A 288 -3.68 11.72 -13.02
CA LYS A 288 -2.23 11.54 -12.97
C LYS A 288 -1.90 10.06 -12.87
N PRO A 289 -1.02 9.52 -13.74
CA PRO A 289 -0.68 8.12 -13.74
C PRO A 289 0.26 7.81 -12.56
N VAL A 290 -0.31 7.69 -11.36
CA VAL A 290 0.38 7.04 -10.24
C VAL A 290 0.48 5.56 -10.58
N ARG A 291 1.67 4.99 -10.50
CA ARG A 291 1.88 3.59 -10.81
C ARG A 291 1.61 2.71 -9.58
N PHE A 292 1.30 1.44 -9.81
CA PHE A 292 1.04 0.49 -8.74
C PHE A 292 2.25 0.31 -7.81
N ASP A 293 3.45 0.28 -8.37
CA ASP A 293 4.71 0.16 -7.63
C ASP A 293 5.01 1.36 -6.71
N GLU A 294 4.44 2.53 -7.01
CA GLU A 294 4.64 3.75 -6.22
C GLU A 294 3.69 3.83 -5.02
N ALA A 295 2.45 3.35 -5.16
CA ALA A 295 1.39 3.52 -4.16
C ALA A 295 0.37 2.36 -4.18
N PRO A 296 0.78 1.11 -3.93
CA PRO A 296 -0.06 -0.08 -4.13
C PRO A 296 -1.34 -0.06 -3.28
N GLU A 297 -1.30 0.49 -2.07
CA GLU A 297 -2.45 0.62 -1.18
C GLU A 297 -3.56 1.54 -1.73
N LEU A 298 -3.24 2.43 -2.69
CA LEU A 298 -4.24 3.27 -3.35
C LEU A 298 -5.02 2.52 -4.43
N PHE A 299 -4.58 1.32 -4.83
CA PHE A 299 -5.27 0.42 -5.74
C PHE A 299 -6.21 -0.54 -4.99
N CYS A 300 -6.74 -0.10 -3.85
CA CYS A 300 -7.73 -0.84 -3.08
C CYS A 300 -9.05 -1.00 -3.88
N LEU A 301 -9.34 -2.23 -4.33
CA LEU A 301 -10.51 -2.54 -5.14
C LEU A 301 -11.81 -2.04 -4.49
N ASP A 302 -12.68 -1.44 -5.29
CA ASP A 302 -13.97 -0.83 -4.91
C ASP A 302 -13.88 0.37 -3.95
N LEU A 303 -12.70 0.76 -3.45
CA LEU A 303 -12.58 1.91 -2.55
C LEU A 303 -13.14 3.17 -3.20
N TYR A 304 -12.66 3.52 -4.39
CA TYR A 304 -13.13 4.73 -5.08
C TYR A 304 -14.58 4.60 -5.53
N LYS A 305 -15.08 3.40 -5.82
CA LYS A 305 -16.49 3.21 -6.16
C LYS A 305 -17.40 3.65 -5.02
N GLU A 306 -17.06 3.27 -3.79
CA GLU A 306 -17.92 3.45 -2.62
C GLU A 306 -17.59 4.73 -1.82
N PHE A 307 -16.32 5.11 -1.79
CA PHE A 307 -15.77 6.17 -0.95
C PHE A 307 -14.86 7.12 -1.75
N ASP A 308 -14.78 8.35 -1.28
CA ASP A 308 -13.75 9.31 -1.63
C ASP A 308 -13.27 9.98 -0.34
N LEU A 309 -12.20 10.78 -0.41
CA LEU A 309 -11.48 11.27 0.77
C LEU A 309 -12.36 12.19 1.64
N ASP A 310 -13.24 12.98 1.04
CA ASP A 310 -14.24 13.81 1.73
C ASP A 310 -15.24 12.96 2.53
N ARG A 311 -15.67 11.82 1.97
CA ARG A 311 -16.58 10.88 2.62
C ARG A 311 -15.90 10.16 3.78
N LEU A 312 -14.66 9.72 3.60
CA LEU A 312 -13.86 9.15 4.70
C LEU A 312 -13.72 10.16 5.84
N ALA A 313 -13.43 11.43 5.53
CA ALA A 313 -13.37 12.49 6.52
C ALA A 313 -14.71 12.72 7.23
N ALA A 314 -15.84 12.64 6.52
CA ALA A 314 -17.16 12.77 7.12
C ALA A 314 -17.51 11.59 8.07
N ILE A 315 -17.09 10.36 7.74
CA ILE A 315 -17.29 9.16 8.57
C ILE A 315 -16.40 9.19 9.82
N ALA A 316 -15.23 9.82 9.72
CA ALA A 316 -14.25 9.97 10.81
C ALA A 316 -14.68 10.93 11.91
N ALA A 317 -15.76 11.71 11.74
CA ALA A 317 -16.27 12.58 12.79
C ALA A 317 -16.54 11.78 14.09
N PRO A 318 -16.09 12.28 15.27
CA PRO A 318 -15.71 13.65 15.57
C PRO A 318 -14.23 14.03 15.33
N THR A 319 -13.40 13.14 14.79
CA THR A 319 -12.01 13.51 14.41
C THR A 319 -12.02 14.69 13.43
N GLN A 320 -11.21 15.71 13.71
CA GLN A 320 -11.05 16.84 12.79
C GLN A 320 -10.07 16.45 11.67
N VAL A 321 -10.52 16.51 10.43
CA VAL A 321 -9.67 16.23 9.26
C VAL A 321 -9.30 17.53 8.56
N LYS A 322 -8.01 17.74 8.29
CA LYS A 322 -7.52 18.92 7.56
C LYS A 322 -6.46 18.52 6.53
N LEU A 323 -6.62 19.03 5.31
CA LEU A 323 -5.62 18.96 4.24
C LEU A 323 -4.89 20.31 4.18
N GLU A 324 -3.63 20.35 4.62
CA GLU A 324 -2.82 21.57 4.73
C GLU A 324 -2.12 21.92 3.42
N SER A 325 -1.62 20.91 2.70
CA SER A 325 -0.97 21.11 1.41
C SER A 325 -1.28 19.97 0.45
N LEU A 326 -1.29 20.31 -0.84
CA LEU A 326 -1.47 19.35 -1.94
C LEU A 326 -0.11 18.91 -2.46
N VAL A 327 -0.06 17.68 -2.98
CA VAL A 327 1.07 17.18 -3.75
C VAL A 327 1.38 18.18 -4.88
N LYS A 328 2.65 18.55 -5.01
CA LYS A 328 3.08 19.50 -6.05
C LYS A 328 2.82 18.89 -7.44
N LYS A 329 2.34 19.72 -8.38
CA LYS A 329 2.00 19.27 -9.75
C LYS A 329 3.18 18.60 -10.48
N ASP A 330 4.43 18.83 -10.09
CA ASP A 330 5.61 18.30 -10.77
C ASP A 330 6.43 17.33 -9.90
N ALA A 331 5.93 16.98 -8.71
CA ALA A 331 6.54 15.94 -7.90
C ALA A 331 6.22 14.58 -8.53
N ASN A 332 7.07 14.14 -9.47
CA ASN A 332 7.31 12.70 -9.59
C ASN A 332 7.71 12.24 -8.18
N PRO A 333 7.15 11.14 -7.64
CA PRO A 333 7.77 10.45 -6.52
C PRO A 333 9.10 9.91 -7.04
N THR A 334 10.12 10.76 -7.05
CA THR A 334 11.45 10.42 -7.55
C THR A 334 12.02 9.36 -6.64
N LEU A 335 12.25 8.17 -7.20
CA LEU A 335 13.20 7.19 -6.68
C LEU A 335 14.49 7.91 -6.26
N PRO A 336 15.19 7.44 -5.21
CA PRO A 336 16.60 7.74 -5.08
C PRO A 336 17.25 7.35 -6.40
N LYS A 337 17.89 8.31 -7.08
CA LYS A 337 18.77 7.98 -8.20
C LYS A 337 19.89 7.10 -7.63
N GLU A 338 20.13 5.98 -8.31
CA GLU A 338 21.19 5.01 -8.04
C GLU A 338 22.55 5.65 -7.75
#